data_AF-A0A1M7A846-F1
#
_entry.id   AF-A0A1M7A846-F1
#
_cell.length_a   1.000
_cell.length_b   1.000
_cell.length_c   1.000
_cell.angle_alpha   90.00
_cell.angle_beta   90.00
_cell.angle_gamma   90.00
#
_symmetry.space_group_name_H-M   'P 1'
#
loop_
_entity.id
_entity.type
_entity.pdbx_description
1 polymer ?
#
loop_
_entity_poly.entity_id
_entity_poly.type
_entity_poly.pdbx_seq_one_letter_code
_entity_poly.pdbx_strand_id
1 'polypeptide(L)' 'TVKGRTAIRVLNRFRELKKKPYWGNHFWSRGYCVDTVGLDSEMIRKYVKHQEQKERESENPRY' A
#
# COMPACT_ATOMS: atom_id res chain seq x y z
N THR A 1 -6.40 10.44 7.33
CA THR A 1 -5.60 10.41 6.09
C THR A 1 -6.46 9.98 4.90
N VAL A 2 -6.13 10.38 3.67
CA VAL A 2 -6.85 9.97 2.44
C VAL A 2 -6.89 8.44 2.30
N LYS A 3 -5.75 7.79 2.57
CA LYS A 3 -5.60 6.33 2.58
C LYS A 3 -6.56 5.64 3.56
N GLY A 4 -6.71 6.15 4.78
CA GLY A 4 -7.63 5.55 5.77
C GLY A 4 -9.11 5.68 5.38
N ARG A 5 -9.54 6.87 4.94
CA ARG A 5 -10.95 7.09 4.54
C ARG A 5 -11.34 6.27 3.31
N THR A 6 -10.43 6.13 2.36
CA THR A 6 -10.64 5.31 1.15
C THR A 6 -10.69 3.82 1.50
N ALA A 7 -9.78 3.33 2.34
CA ALA A 7 -9.79 1.95 2.81
C ALA A 7 -11.14 1.57 3.46
N ILE A 8 -11.65 2.41 4.37
CA ILE A 8 -12.95 2.20 5.03
C ILE A 8 -14.09 2.14 4.00
N ARG A 9 -14.11 3.09 3.05
CA ARG A 9 -15.17 3.16 2.04
C ARG A 9 -15.16 1.95 1.11
N VAL A 10 -13.99 1.52 0.65
CA VAL A 10 -13.84 0.35 -0.23
C VAL A 10 -14.22 -0.93 0.50
N LEU A 11 -13.70 -1.16 1.70
CA LEU A 11 -14.00 -2.36 2.47
C LEU A 11 -15.46 -2.45 2.92
N ASN A 12 -16.14 -1.31 3.11
CA ASN A 12 -17.58 -1.30 3.39
C ASN A 12 -18.42 -1.61 2.15
N ARG A 13 -17.97 -1.22 0.96
CA ARG A 13 -18.64 -1.54 -0.30
C ARG A 13 -18.41 -3.00 -0.73
N PHE A 14 -17.19 -3.48 -0.60
CA PHE A 14 -16.76 -4.82 -1.00
C PHE A 14 -16.38 -5.62 0.24
N ARG A 15 -17.40 -6.18 0.90
CA ARG A 15 -17.23 -6.90 2.16
C ARG A 15 -16.40 -8.17 2.00
N GLU A 16 -16.38 -8.74 0.80
CA GLU A 16 -15.54 -9.88 0.42
C GLU A 16 -14.04 -9.60 0.56
N LEU A 17 -13.63 -8.32 0.42
CA LEU A 17 -12.24 -7.89 0.58
C LEU A 17 -11.82 -7.76 2.05
N LYS A 18 -12.73 -7.81 3.03
CA LYS A 18 -12.41 -7.81 4.47
C LYS A 18 -11.85 -9.17 4.95
N LYS A 19 -10.92 -9.74 4.19
CA LYS A 19 -10.23 -11.01 4.46
C LYS A 19 -8.73 -10.81 4.19
N LYS A 20 -7.89 -11.78 4.59
CA LYS A 20 -6.46 -11.75 4.25
C LYS A 20 -6.30 -11.63 2.72
N PRO A 21 -5.39 -10.77 2.21
CA PRO A 21 -4.41 -9.95 2.94
C PRO A 21 -4.88 -8.56 3.40
N TYR A 22 -6.06 -8.08 2.97
CA TYR A 22 -6.50 -6.68 3.14
C TYR A 22 -7.21 -6.36 4.46
N TRP A 23 -7.27 -7.33 5.37
CA TRP A 23 -7.86 -7.17 6.69
C TRP A 23 -7.02 -6.28 7.62
N GLY A 24 -7.66 -5.63 8.59
CA GLY A 24 -6.99 -4.71 9.50
C GLY A 24 -6.42 -3.46 8.81
N ASN A 25 -5.30 -2.94 9.30
CA ASN A 25 -4.62 -1.76 8.76
C ASN A 25 -3.78 -2.05 7.49
N HIS A 26 -4.05 -3.15 6.77
CA HIS A 26 -3.24 -3.64 5.64
C HIS A 26 -3.85 -3.38 4.26
N PHE A 27 -4.83 -2.48 4.14
CA PHE A 27 -5.42 -2.17 2.83
C PHE A 27 -4.46 -1.36 1.93
N TRP A 28 -3.67 -0.47 2.51
CA TRP A 28 -2.65 0.28 1.79
C TRP A 28 -1.27 -0.03 2.38
N SER A 29 -0.23 0.02 1.54
CA SER A 29 1.17 0.06 2.01
C SER A 29 1.38 1.21 2.99
N ARG A 30 2.44 1.18 3.80
CA ARG A 30 2.71 2.30 4.72
C ARG A 30 3.16 3.56 3.96
N GLY A 31 3.96 3.38 2.92
CA GLY A 31 4.53 4.48 2.11
C GLY A 31 3.50 5.21 1.23
N TYR A 32 3.83 6.43 0.85
CA TYR A 32 3.16 7.16 -0.23
C TYR A 32 4.20 7.87 -1.09
N CYS A 33 3.88 8.10 -2.36
CA CYS A 33 4.67 8.88 -3.30
C CYS A 33 3.81 10.09 -3.72
N VAL A 34 4.39 11.29 -3.66
CA VAL A 34 3.75 12.56 -4.03
C VAL A 34 4.75 13.35 -4.86
N ASP A 35 4.25 14.01 -5.89
CA ASP A 35 5.03 14.90 -6.75
C ASP A 35 4.17 16.09 -7.15
N THR A 36 4.81 17.20 -7.52
CA THR A 36 4.16 18.47 -7.76
C THR A 36 3.76 18.64 -9.21
N VAL A 37 4.64 18.39 -10.19
CA VAL A 37 4.35 18.42 -11.64
C VAL A 37 5.48 17.72 -12.44
N GLY A 38 5.60 16.39 -12.47
CA GLY A 38 6.55 15.74 -13.39
C GLY A 38 7.05 14.33 -13.08
N LEU A 39 6.27 13.48 -12.41
CA LEU A 39 6.70 12.10 -12.15
C LEU A 39 6.78 11.30 -13.45
N ASP A 40 8.02 11.00 -13.83
CA ASP A 40 8.30 10.00 -14.85
C ASP A 40 7.84 8.61 -14.37
N SER A 41 7.23 7.86 -15.29
CA SER A 41 6.74 6.50 -15.07
C SER A 41 7.83 5.56 -14.54
N GLU A 42 9.10 5.81 -14.89
CA GLU A 42 10.23 5.03 -14.37
C GLU A 42 10.45 5.24 -12.87
N MET A 43 10.29 6.47 -12.37
CA MET A 43 10.46 6.78 -10.96
C MET A 43 9.38 6.12 -10.11
N ILE A 44 8.13 6.12 -10.59
CA ILE A 44 7.02 5.41 -9.93
C ILE A 44 7.33 3.91 -9.87
N ARG A 45 7.79 3.31 -10.97
CA ARG A 45 8.16 1.88 -11.01
C ARG A 45 9.29 1.55 -10.05
N LYS A 46 10.32 2.40 -9.97
CA LYS A 46 11.43 2.24 -9.00
C LYS A 46 10.92 2.33 -7.56
N TYR A 47 10.06 3.30 -7.27
CA TYR A 47 9.45 3.45 -5.94
C TYR A 47 8.64 2.21 -5.54
N VAL A 48 7.79 1.70 -6.43
CA VAL A 48 6.98 0.50 -6.16
C VAL A 48 7.87 -0.71 -5.87
N LYS A 49 8.86 -0.99 -6.73
CA LYS A 49 9.79 -2.11 -6.52
C LYS A 49 10.54 -2.03 -5.19
N HIS A 50 10.99 -0.83 -4.82
CA HIS A 50 11.69 -0.60 -3.56
C HIS A 50 10.79 -0.80 -2.33
N GLN A 51 9.54 -0.35 -2.40
CA GLN A 51 8.56 -0.56 -1.33
C GLN A 51 8.23 -2.06 -1.18
N GLU A 52 7.99 -2.76 -2.29
CA GLU A 52 7.72 -4.21 -2.26
C GLU A 52 8.86 -5.00 -1.63
N GLN A 53 10.11 -4.65 -1.94
CA GLN A 53 11.28 -5.29 -1.34
C GLN A 53 11.35 -5.04 0.17
N LYS A 54 11.18 -3.78 0.61
CA LYS A 54 11.18 -3.44 2.04
C LYS A 54 10.05 -4.11 2.82
N GLU A 55 8.86 -4.23 2.22
CA GLU A 55 7.74 -4.91 2.84
C GLU A 55 8.04 -6.40 3.03
N ARG A 56 8.60 -7.08 2.02
CA ARG A 56 9.05 -8.48 2.14
C ARG A 56 10.12 -8.69 3.20
N GLU A 57 11.10 -7.78 3.30
CA GLU A 57 12.13 -7.83 4.34
C GLU A 57 11.53 -7.65 5.75
N SER A 58 10.49 -6.81 5.88
CA SER A 58 9.80 -6.60 7.15
C SER A 58 8.84 -7.73 7.54
N GLU A 59 8.32 -8.48 6.57
CA GLU A 59 7.41 -9.61 6.76
C GLU A 59 8.12 -10.93 7.06
N ASN A 60 9.45 -11.00 6.87
CA ASN A 60 10.25 -12.16 7.25
C ASN A 60 10.97 -11.88 8.58
N PRO A 61 10.34 -12.15 9.74
CA PRO A 61 11.08 -12.18 10.99
C PRO A 61 12.08 -13.34 10.87
N ARG A 62 13.36 -12.99 10.63
CA ARG A 62 14.47 -13.90 10.92
C ARG A 62 14.32 -14.32 12.38
N TYR A 63 13.92 -15.57 12.60
CA TYR A 63 14.14 -16.26 13.87
C TYR A 63 15.61 -16.65 13.97
#